data_AF-A0A537DVE0-F1
#
_entry.id   AF-A0A537DVE0-F1
#
_cell.length_a   1.000
_cell.length_b   1.000
_cell.length_c   1.000
_cell.angle_alpha   90.00
_cell.angle_beta   90.00
_cell.angle_gamma   90.00
#
_symmetry.space_group_name_H-M   'P 1'
#
loop_
_entity.id
_entity.type
_entity.pdbx_description
1 polymer ?
#
loop_
_entity_poly.entity_id
_entity_poly.type
_entity_poly.pdbx_seq_one_letter_code
_entity_poly.pdbx_strand_id
1 'polypeptide(L)'
;VRKLLDGKYLDRRARLIGERAMREAAPGDTEANGTTHFSIADAQGNVVAMSSTIESPFGSRIMVRGFLLNNQLTDFDFIPGSANEVQPRKRPRSSMAPAMVFERGGRLRMALGSPGGPWIINYVAKTLVAGLDWSRDIQTAIEVPNFGSRNGLTLLEQGSSYESLAGSLRRRGHEVETAPLVSGLHGIERVPGGWRGGADPRREGTVLGR
;
A
#
# COMPACT_ATOMS: atom_id res chain seq x y z
N VAL A 1 -0.74 18.72 -1.83
CA VAL A 1 -1.32 17.70 -2.74
C VAL A 1 -1.66 18.23 -4.14
N ARG A 2 -2.43 19.32 -4.32
CA ARG A 2 -2.84 19.82 -5.67
C ARG A 2 -1.72 19.90 -6.71
N LYS A 3 -0.53 20.39 -6.35
CA LYS A 3 0.63 20.45 -7.27
C LYS A 3 1.17 19.07 -7.68
N LEU A 4 1.09 18.07 -6.81
CA LEU A 4 1.56 16.70 -7.07
C LEU A 4 0.58 15.91 -7.94
N LEU A 5 -0.68 16.34 -8.02
CA LEU A 5 -1.75 15.74 -8.83
C LEU A 5 -2.10 16.58 -10.07
N ASP A 6 -1.36 17.65 -10.32
CA ASP A 6 -1.56 18.49 -11.50
C ASP A 6 -1.22 17.70 -12.76
N GLY A 7 -2.11 17.72 -13.77
CA GLY A 7 -1.93 16.94 -15.00
C GLY A 7 -0.62 17.25 -15.72
N LYS A 8 -0.24 18.55 -15.82
CA LYS A 8 1.02 18.92 -16.47
C LYS A 8 2.22 18.43 -15.68
N TYR A 9 2.14 18.41 -14.35
CA TYR A 9 3.19 17.83 -13.50
C TYR A 9 3.30 16.32 -13.73
N LEU A 10 2.19 15.60 -13.74
CA LEU A 10 2.16 14.15 -14.00
C LEU A 10 2.71 13.83 -15.39
N ASP A 11 2.32 14.56 -16.43
CA ASP A 11 2.86 14.39 -17.79
C ASP A 11 4.37 14.59 -17.83
N ARG A 12 4.90 15.62 -17.14
CA ARG A 12 6.34 15.84 -17.05
C ARG A 12 7.05 14.68 -16.35
N ARG A 13 6.47 14.14 -15.26
CA ARG A 13 7.04 12.99 -14.55
C ARG A 13 6.96 11.70 -15.37
N ALA A 14 5.88 11.48 -16.11
CA ALA A 14 5.69 10.32 -16.97
C ALA A 14 6.72 10.27 -18.11
N ARG A 15 7.08 11.42 -18.70
CA ARG A 15 8.13 11.52 -19.74
C ARG A 15 9.52 11.14 -19.26
N LEU A 16 9.74 11.08 -17.94
CA LEU A 16 10.99 10.61 -17.37
C LEU A 16 11.11 9.08 -17.37
N ILE A 17 10.01 8.37 -17.62
CA ILE A 17 9.97 6.90 -17.68
C ILE A 17 10.40 6.48 -19.10
N GLY A 18 11.61 5.93 -19.21
CA GLY A 18 12.18 5.44 -20.46
C GLY A 18 12.41 3.92 -20.45
N GLU A 19 13.22 3.44 -21.40
CA GLU A 19 13.52 2.01 -21.50
C GLU A 19 14.48 1.49 -20.43
N ARG A 20 15.25 2.40 -19.81
CA ARG A 20 16.24 2.13 -18.77
C ARG A 20 15.78 2.70 -17.42
N ALA A 21 16.21 2.07 -16.34
CA ALA A 21 15.94 2.53 -14.98
C ALA A 21 16.63 3.87 -14.68
N MET A 22 15.88 4.80 -14.06
CA MET A 22 16.39 6.09 -13.57
C MET A 22 17.33 5.97 -12.35
N ARG A 23 17.36 4.80 -11.70
CA ARG A 23 18.07 4.44 -10.46
C ARG A 23 17.65 5.23 -9.22
N GLU A 24 17.66 6.56 -9.26
CA GLU A 24 17.32 7.40 -8.10
C GLU A 24 16.48 8.63 -8.47
N ALA A 25 15.50 8.89 -7.62
CA ALA A 25 14.62 10.04 -7.55
C ALA A 25 14.49 10.45 -6.07
N ALA A 26 15.41 11.29 -5.57
CA ALA A 26 15.44 11.71 -4.16
C ALA A 26 14.14 12.39 -3.67
N PRO A 27 13.81 12.42 -2.36
CA PRO A 27 14.26 11.58 -1.23
C PRO A 27 13.19 10.58 -0.75
N GLY A 28 13.63 9.55 -0.03
CA GLY A 28 12.79 8.57 0.65
C GLY A 28 13.36 8.17 2.01
N ASP A 29 12.48 7.64 2.87
CA ASP A 29 12.80 7.08 4.19
C ASP A 29 12.10 5.72 4.35
N THR A 30 12.66 4.88 5.23
CA THR A 30 12.12 3.57 5.59
C THR A 30 11.41 3.63 6.94
N GLU A 31 10.09 3.41 6.94
CA GLU A 31 9.27 3.18 8.14
C GLU A 31 9.22 1.68 8.48
N ALA A 32 8.93 1.32 9.73
CA ALA A 32 8.75 -0.08 10.13
C ALA A 32 7.32 -0.59 9.87
N ASN A 33 7.10 -1.89 10.08
CA ASN A 33 5.91 -2.61 9.61
C ASN A 33 5.08 -3.19 10.77
N GLY A 34 4.00 -2.54 11.18
CA GLY A 34 3.12 -2.99 12.28
C GLY A 34 1.69 -2.44 12.19
N THR A 35 1.07 -2.64 11.02
CA THR A 35 -0.28 -2.14 10.70
C THR A 35 -1.26 -3.32 10.52
N THR A 36 -2.55 -3.05 10.68
CA THR A 36 -3.66 -3.91 10.21
C THR A 36 -4.63 -3.10 9.36
N HIS A 37 -5.36 -3.78 8.46
CA HIS A 37 -6.41 -3.18 7.66
C HIS A 37 -7.63 -4.10 7.63
N PHE A 38 -8.83 -3.52 7.61
CA PHE A 38 -10.06 -4.24 7.29
C PHE A 38 -11.04 -3.35 6.52
N SER A 39 -11.94 -4.00 5.79
CA SER A 39 -13.03 -3.35 5.08
C SER A 39 -14.37 -4.03 5.42
N ILE A 40 -15.41 -3.23 5.67
CA ILE A 40 -16.75 -3.70 6.06
C ILE A 40 -17.78 -2.98 5.19
N ALA A 41 -18.75 -3.74 4.66
CA ALA A 41 -19.97 -3.19 4.08
C ALA A 41 -21.18 -3.74 4.83
N ASP A 42 -22.22 -2.93 4.97
CA ASP A 42 -23.49 -3.35 5.57
C ASP A 42 -24.65 -3.39 4.55
N ALA A 43 -25.80 -3.90 5.00
CA ALA A 43 -27.01 -4.01 4.19
C ALA A 43 -27.66 -2.66 3.85
N GLN A 44 -27.33 -1.59 4.58
CA GLN A 44 -27.80 -0.24 4.33
C GLN A 44 -26.95 0.49 3.28
N GLY A 45 -25.84 -0.13 2.86
CA GLY A 45 -24.91 0.41 1.89
C GLY A 45 -23.81 1.27 2.50
N ASN A 46 -23.66 1.29 3.83
CA ASN A 46 -22.52 1.92 4.47
C ASN A 46 -21.27 1.08 4.26
N VAL A 47 -20.14 1.75 4.05
CA VAL A 47 -18.86 1.08 3.82
C VAL A 47 -17.75 1.77 4.62
N VAL A 48 -16.91 0.95 5.25
CA VAL A 48 -15.73 1.38 6.00
C VAL A 48 -14.50 0.71 5.41
N ALA A 49 -13.45 1.49 5.17
CA ALA A 49 -12.09 1.03 4.94
C ALA A 49 -11.21 1.61 6.05
N MET A 50 -10.68 0.76 6.92
CA MET A 50 -9.96 1.23 8.12
C MET A 50 -8.58 0.59 8.21
N SER A 51 -7.55 1.43 8.26
CA SER A 51 -6.19 1.04 8.64
C SER A 51 -5.89 1.54 10.05
N SER A 52 -5.30 0.68 10.88
CA SER A 52 -4.90 1.02 12.24
C SER A 52 -3.52 0.44 12.55
N THR A 53 -2.74 1.13 13.38
CA THR A 53 -1.32 0.82 13.61
C THR A 53 -0.87 1.27 15.00
N ILE A 54 0.15 0.59 15.52
CA ILE A 54 0.98 1.07 16.65
C ILE A 54 2.44 1.29 16.20
N GLU A 55 2.62 1.50 14.89
CA GLU A 55 3.87 1.58 14.11
C GLU A 55 4.53 0.22 13.89
N SER A 56 5.24 -0.30 14.89
CA SER A 56 5.95 -1.57 14.81
C SER A 56 5.14 -2.71 15.43
N PRO A 57 5.47 -3.98 15.15
CA PRO A 57 4.92 -5.09 15.93
C PRO A 57 5.24 -4.86 17.41
N PHE A 58 4.20 -4.88 18.25
CA PHE A 58 4.24 -4.54 19.68
C PHE A 58 4.59 -3.07 20.02
N GLY A 59 4.59 -2.18 19.03
CA GLY A 59 4.81 -0.74 19.20
C GLY A 59 6.15 -0.43 19.91
N SER A 60 6.07 0.41 20.94
CA SER A 60 7.20 0.75 21.81
C SER A 60 7.66 -0.40 22.72
N ARG A 61 6.93 -1.52 22.75
CA ARG A 61 7.09 -2.63 23.71
C ARG A 61 6.85 -2.24 25.17
N ILE A 62 6.29 -1.05 25.40
CA ILE A 62 5.84 -0.60 26.72
C ILE A 62 4.37 -0.96 26.88
N MET A 63 4.05 -1.64 27.97
CA MET A 63 2.67 -1.99 28.33
C MET A 63 2.22 -1.19 29.54
N VAL A 64 1.05 -0.56 29.44
CA VAL A 64 0.41 0.15 30.54
C VAL A 64 -1.01 -0.38 30.69
N ARG A 65 -1.32 -0.97 31.85
CA ARG A 65 -2.66 -1.50 32.17
C ARG A 65 -3.21 -2.48 31.10
N GLY A 66 -2.33 -3.32 30.53
CA GLY A 66 -2.69 -4.27 29.48
C GLY A 66 -2.71 -3.70 28.06
N PHE A 67 -2.42 -2.41 27.87
CA PHE A 67 -2.35 -1.77 26.56
C PHE A 67 -0.90 -1.57 26.13
N LEU A 68 -0.56 -2.00 24.92
CA LEU A 68 0.71 -1.68 24.30
C LEU A 68 0.68 -0.23 23.78
N LEU A 69 1.73 0.53 24.08
CA LEU A 69 1.88 1.89 23.59
C LEU A 69 2.57 1.88 22.22
N ASN A 70 2.10 2.73 21.31
CA ASN A 70 2.73 2.92 20.00
C ASN A 70 4.13 3.53 20.10
N ASN A 71 4.92 3.37 19.05
CA ASN A 71 6.16 4.12 18.84
C ASN A 71 6.06 5.04 17.61
N GLN A 72 4.88 5.58 17.31
CA GLN A 72 4.59 6.28 16.04
C GLN A 72 5.53 7.44 15.72
N LEU A 73 6.11 8.08 16.74
CA LEU A 73 7.04 9.20 16.52
C LEU A 73 8.33 8.78 15.81
N THR A 74 8.62 7.48 15.68
CA THR A 74 9.75 6.98 14.86
C THR A 74 9.53 7.15 13.35
N ASP A 75 8.30 7.45 12.92
CA ASP A 75 8.02 7.81 11.52
C ASP A 75 8.51 9.21 11.16
N PHE A 76 8.95 10.03 12.13
CA PHE A 76 9.65 11.27 11.81
C PHE A 76 11.07 10.98 11.33
N ASP A 77 11.59 11.86 10.48
CA ASP A 77 12.96 11.74 10.00
C ASP A 77 13.92 12.02 11.16
N PHE A 78 14.88 11.12 11.37
CA PHE A 78 15.83 11.22 12.47
C PHE A 78 16.76 12.44 12.33
N ILE A 79 17.12 12.77 11.08
CA ILE A 79 17.95 13.94 10.75
C ILE A 79 17.02 15.13 10.47
N PRO A 80 17.13 16.24 11.21
CA PRO A 80 16.29 17.43 10.99
C PRO A 80 16.52 18.11 9.64
N GLY A 81 15.58 18.99 9.26
CA GLY A 81 15.66 19.78 8.02
C GLY A 81 14.75 19.30 6.88
N SER A 82 14.06 18.17 7.05
CA SER A 82 13.06 17.69 6.10
C SER A 82 11.66 18.22 6.42
N ALA A 83 10.71 18.04 5.50
CA ALA A 83 9.30 18.30 5.78
C ALA A 83 8.71 17.39 6.88
N ASN A 84 9.35 16.25 7.16
CA ASN A 84 8.94 15.26 8.15
C ASN A 84 9.88 15.23 9.37
N GLU A 85 10.56 16.33 9.68
CA GLU A 85 11.32 16.46 10.92
C GLU A 85 10.42 16.47 12.18
N VAL A 86 11.00 16.13 13.33
CA VAL A 86 10.32 16.15 14.64
C VAL A 86 9.97 17.59 15.05
N GLN A 87 8.70 17.84 15.38
CA GLN A 87 8.25 19.14 15.91
C GLN A 87 7.16 18.98 16.99
N PRO A 88 7.04 19.90 17.96
CA PRO A 88 6.00 19.85 18.99
C PRO A 88 4.60 19.86 18.39
N ARG A 89 3.73 18.95 18.86
CA ARG A 89 2.33 18.78 18.41
C ARG A 89 2.16 18.45 16.91
N LYS A 90 3.25 18.21 16.18
CA LYS A 90 3.21 17.72 14.80
C LYS A 90 2.89 16.22 14.82
N ARG A 91 2.18 15.76 13.80
CA ARG A 91 1.95 14.33 13.54
C ARG A 91 2.98 13.86 12.51
N PRO A 92 3.59 12.68 12.70
CA PRO A 92 4.53 12.14 11.72
C PRO A 92 3.80 11.75 10.42
N ARG A 93 4.56 11.68 9.33
CA ARG A 93 4.09 11.10 8.07
C ARG A 93 3.60 9.66 8.31
N SER A 94 2.59 9.23 7.57
CA SER A 94 2.16 7.83 7.55
C SER A 94 2.00 7.36 6.12
N SER A 95 2.38 6.11 5.87
CA SER A 95 2.16 5.43 4.59
C SER A 95 0.78 4.75 4.46
N MET A 96 -0.06 4.80 5.50
CA MET A 96 -1.40 4.20 5.46
C MET A 96 -2.24 4.80 4.33
N ALA A 97 -2.83 3.93 3.51
CA ALA A 97 -3.65 4.32 2.37
C ALA A 97 -4.98 3.52 2.32
N PRO A 98 -5.89 3.69 3.30
CA PRO A 98 -7.25 3.19 3.13
C PRO A 98 -7.90 3.93 1.95
N ALA A 99 -8.41 3.17 0.99
CA ALA A 99 -8.87 3.69 -0.28
C ALA A 99 -10.31 3.25 -0.57
N MET A 100 -11.09 4.16 -1.15
CA MET A 100 -12.42 3.90 -1.68
C MET A 100 -12.47 4.41 -3.12
N VAL A 101 -12.97 3.59 -4.02
CA VAL A 101 -13.11 3.92 -5.44
C VAL A 101 -14.59 4.07 -5.75
N PHE A 102 -14.93 5.20 -6.36
CA PHE A 102 -16.29 5.53 -6.78
C PHE A 102 -16.37 5.59 -8.29
N GLU A 103 -17.48 5.11 -8.85
CA GLU A 103 -17.80 5.30 -10.25
C GLU A 103 -18.20 6.75 -10.53
N ARG A 104 -18.24 7.10 -11.82
CA ARG A 104 -18.92 8.33 -12.26
C ARG A 104 -20.39 8.24 -11.84
N GLY A 105 -20.85 9.19 -11.02
CA GLY A 105 -22.18 9.15 -10.40
C GLY A 105 -22.16 8.85 -8.89
N GLY A 106 -20.99 8.62 -8.29
CA GLY A 106 -20.83 8.56 -6.83
C GLY A 106 -21.17 7.22 -6.19
N ARG A 107 -21.47 6.19 -7.00
CA ARG A 107 -21.67 4.82 -6.50
C ARG A 107 -20.32 4.21 -6.14
N LEU A 108 -20.19 3.64 -4.94
CA LEU A 108 -18.98 2.92 -4.55
C LEU A 108 -18.79 1.66 -5.42
N ARG A 109 -17.60 1.52 -6.00
CA ARG A 109 -17.15 0.33 -6.73
C ARG A 109 -16.40 -0.63 -5.83
N MET A 110 -15.43 -0.14 -5.06
CA MET A 110 -14.63 -0.95 -4.16
C MET A 110 -14.02 -0.15 -3.02
N ALA A 111 -13.71 -0.82 -1.92
CA ALA A 111 -12.97 -0.29 -0.79
C ALA A 111 -11.86 -1.28 -0.42
N LEU A 112 -10.67 -0.79 -0.13
CA LEU A 112 -9.50 -1.63 0.15
C LEU A 112 -8.42 -0.88 0.92
N GLY A 113 -7.43 -1.64 1.38
CA GLY A 113 -6.22 -1.13 1.97
C GLY A 113 -5.34 -2.27 2.44
N SER A 114 -4.13 -1.93 2.87
CA SER A 114 -3.14 -2.91 3.31
C SER A 114 -2.37 -2.40 4.52
N PRO A 115 -1.86 -3.30 5.36
CA PRO A 115 -0.69 -3.05 6.18
C PRO A 115 0.62 -3.26 5.40
N GLY A 116 1.75 -2.95 6.05
CA GLY A 116 3.09 -3.13 5.46
C GLY A 116 3.94 -1.87 5.40
N GLY A 117 3.69 -0.92 6.32
CA GLY A 117 4.44 0.31 6.45
C GLY A 117 4.61 1.04 5.10
N PRO A 118 5.83 1.32 4.66
CA PRO A 118 6.08 2.06 3.42
C PRO A 118 5.72 1.29 2.14
N TRP A 119 5.48 -0.03 2.22
CA TRP A 119 5.00 -0.82 1.09
C TRP A 119 3.50 -0.70 0.85
N ILE A 120 2.72 -0.18 1.81
CA ILE A 120 1.26 -0.03 1.70
C ILE A 120 0.86 0.66 0.38
N ILE A 121 1.58 1.72 0.01
CA ILE A 121 1.30 2.48 -1.21
C ILE A 121 1.46 1.60 -2.46
N ASN A 122 2.50 0.77 -2.53
CA ASN A 122 2.72 -0.16 -3.64
C ASN A 122 1.64 -1.24 -3.71
N TYR A 123 1.26 -1.81 -2.57
CA TYR A 123 0.23 -2.85 -2.50
C TYR A 123 -1.14 -2.32 -2.95
N VAL A 124 -1.53 -1.15 -2.44
CA VAL A 124 -2.80 -0.50 -2.83
C VAL A 124 -2.76 -0.09 -4.30
N ALA A 125 -1.67 0.52 -4.78
CA ALA A 125 -1.56 0.93 -6.19
C ALA A 125 -1.63 -0.28 -7.14
N LYS A 126 -0.90 -1.36 -6.85
CA LYS A 126 -0.92 -2.61 -7.63
C LYS A 126 -2.33 -3.17 -7.72
N THR A 127 -3.03 -3.28 -6.58
CA THR A 127 -4.39 -3.85 -6.55
C THR A 127 -5.39 -2.95 -7.27
N LEU A 128 -5.25 -1.62 -7.16
CA LEU A 128 -6.06 -0.68 -7.94
C LEU A 128 -5.84 -0.84 -9.44
N VAL A 129 -4.58 -0.92 -9.91
CA VAL A 129 -4.30 -1.16 -11.34
C VAL A 129 -4.89 -2.50 -11.80
N ALA A 130 -4.71 -3.56 -11.02
CA ALA A 130 -5.25 -4.87 -11.36
C ALA A 130 -6.78 -4.88 -11.44
N GLY A 131 -7.47 -4.22 -10.50
CA GLY A 131 -8.93 -4.15 -10.49
C GLY A 131 -9.53 -3.19 -11.51
N LEU A 132 -8.88 -2.04 -11.73
CA LEU A 132 -9.41 -0.97 -12.59
C LEU A 132 -9.00 -1.13 -14.05
N ASP A 133 -7.73 -1.44 -14.32
CA ASP A 133 -7.18 -1.49 -15.68
C ASP A 133 -7.17 -2.92 -16.23
N TRP A 134 -6.81 -3.91 -15.41
CA TRP A 134 -6.78 -5.32 -15.84
C TRP A 134 -8.11 -6.05 -15.62
N SER A 135 -9.12 -5.34 -15.11
CA SER A 135 -10.49 -5.85 -14.90
C SER A 135 -10.56 -7.13 -14.05
N ARG A 136 -9.63 -7.30 -13.10
CA ARG A 136 -9.67 -8.39 -12.13
C ARG A 136 -10.70 -8.12 -11.05
N ASP A 137 -11.35 -9.17 -10.56
CA ASP A 137 -12.14 -9.07 -9.33
C ASP A 137 -11.23 -8.79 -8.12
N ILE A 138 -11.83 -8.38 -7.00
CA ILE A 138 -11.04 -7.96 -5.83
C ILE A 138 -10.09 -9.06 -5.29
N GLN A 139 -10.49 -10.33 -5.31
CA GLN A 139 -9.64 -11.41 -4.80
C GLN A 139 -8.44 -11.62 -5.73
N THR A 140 -8.70 -11.78 -7.04
CA THR A 140 -7.63 -12.01 -8.02
C THR A 140 -6.73 -10.79 -8.23
N ALA A 141 -7.21 -9.57 -7.91
CA ALA A 141 -6.42 -8.35 -7.88
C ALA A 141 -5.49 -8.27 -6.65
N ILE A 142 -5.94 -8.76 -5.48
CA ILE A 142 -5.12 -8.90 -4.28
C ILE A 142 -4.00 -9.91 -4.49
N GLU A 143 -4.32 -11.05 -5.13
CA GLU A 143 -3.41 -12.18 -5.35
C GLU A 143 -2.28 -11.91 -6.34
N VAL A 144 -2.40 -10.90 -7.22
CA VAL A 144 -1.32 -10.49 -8.12
C VAL A 144 0.00 -10.41 -7.35
N PRO A 145 1.11 -10.98 -7.85
CA PRO A 145 2.37 -10.93 -7.12
C PRO A 145 2.76 -9.50 -6.72
N ASN A 146 3.28 -9.33 -5.51
CA ASN A 146 3.75 -8.05 -5.01
C ASN A 146 5.09 -7.67 -5.66
N PHE A 147 5.26 -6.38 -5.95
CA PHE A 147 6.50 -5.84 -6.49
C PHE A 147 6.54 -4.33 -6.29
N GLY A 148 7.72 -3.74 -6.48
CA GLY A 148 7.88 -2.29 -6.56
C GLY A 148 9.29 -1.84 -6.22
N SER A 149 9.52 -0.54 -6.29
CA SER A 149 10.73 0.12 -5.81
C SER A 149 10.33 1.33 -4.97
N ARG A 150 11.07 1.57 -3.89
CA ARG A 150 10.92 2.73 -3.01
C ARG A 150 12.14 3.63 -3.09
N ASN A 151 12.52 3.98 -4.31
CA ASN A 151 13.72 4.75 -4.62
C ASN A 151 15.04 4.03 -4.31
N GLY A 152 15.10 2.74 -4.67
CA GLY A 152 16.26 1.88 -4.49
C GLY A 152 16.03 0.58 -5.25
N LEU A 153 16.39 -0.55 -4.63
CA LEU A 153 16.14 -1.88 -5.19
C LEU A 153 14.69 -2.05 -5.68
N THR A 154 14.55 -2.64 -6.86
CA THR A 154 13.28 -3.21 -7.30
C THR A 154 13.11 -4.56 -6.62
N LEU A 155 12.13 -4.69 -5.74
CA LEU A 155 11.81 -5.95 -5.10
C LEU A 155 10.70 -6.67 -5.87
N LEU A 156 10.88 -7.98 -5.99
CA LEU A 156 9.90 -8.93 -6.53
C LEU A 156 9.49 -9.88 -5.41
N GLU A 157 8.23 -10.27 -5.39
CA GLU A 157 7.75 -11.23 -4.40
C GLU A 157 8.42 -12.59 -4.58
N GLN A 158 9.03 -13.06 -3.49
CA GLN A 158 9.71 -14.34 -3.43
C GLN A 158 8.75 -15.51 -3.65
N GLY A 159 9.15 -16.48 -4.46
CA GLY A 159 8.35 -17.68 -4.78
C GLY A 159 7.18 -17.40 -5.72
N SER A 160 7.06 -16.19 -6.26
CA SER A 160 6.03 -15.84 -7.24
C SER A 160 6.52 -16.02 -8.68
N SER A 161 5.59 -15.99 -9.63
CA SER A 161 5.91 -16.00 -11.06
C SER A 161 6.74 -14.77 -11.50
N TYR A 162 6.76 -13.70 -10.71
CA TYR A 162 7.46 -12.47 -11.06
C TYR A 162 8.98 -12.57 -10.91
N GLU A 163 9.51 -13.56 -10.17
CA GLU A 163 10.95 -13.80 -10.09
C GLU A 163 11.57 -14.00 -11.49
N SER A 164 10.82 -14.58 -12.42
CA SER A 164 11.23 -14.75 -13.82
C SER A 164 11.54 -13.43 -14.55
N LEU A 165 10.98 -12.31 -14.07
CA LEU A 165 11.20 -10.96 -14.61
C LEU A 165 12.55 -10.36 -14.18
N ALA A 166 13.24 -10.93 -13.18
CA ALA A 166 14.46 -10.35 -12.65
C ALA A 166 15.53 -10.14 -13.73
N GLY A 167 15.70 -11.10 -14.64
CA GLY A 167 16.68 -11.00 -15.73
C GLY A 167 16.37 -9.87 -16.72
N SER A 168 15.11 -9.69 -17.11
CA SER A 168 14.72 -8.63 -18.04
C SER A 168 14.82 -7.24 -17.38
N LEU A 169 14.43 -7.12 -16.11
CA LEU A 169 14.57 -5.88 -15.34
C LEU A 169 16.03 -5.49 -15.13
N ARG A 170 16.92 -6.44 -14.80
CA ARG A 170 18.37 -6.18 -14.70
C ARG A 170 18.95 -5.70 -16.01
N ARG A 171 18.55 -6.27 -17.16
CA ARG A 171 18.96 -5.76 -18.48
C ARG A 171 18.50 -4.33 -18.74
N ARG A 172 17.38 -3.91 -18.14
CA ARG A 172 16.90 -2.52 -18.18
C ARG A 172 17.57 -1.62 -17.13
N GLY A 173 18.51 -2.13 -16.35
CA GLY A 173 19.33 -1.35 -15.41
C GLY A 173 18.77 -1.25 -14.00
N HIS A 174 17.74 -2.03 -13.66
CA HIS A 174 17.27 -2.16 -12.28
C HIS A 174 18.23 -3.04 -11.46
N GLU A 175 18.45 -2.65 -10.21
CA GLU A 175 18.93 -3.58 -9.19
C GLU A 175 17.73 -4.34 -8.64
N VAL A 176 17.78 -5.67 -8.72
CA VAL A 176 16.61 -6.52 -8.46
C VAL A 176 16.94 -7.58 -7.42
N GLU A 177 16.11 -7.63 -6.39
CA GLU A 177 16.13 -8.66 -5.35
C GLU A 177 14.74 -9.26 -5.17
N THR A 178 14.70 -10.44 -4.58
CA THR A 178 13.45 -11.08 -4.15
C THR A 178 13.30 -10.91 -2.65
N ALA A 179 12.07 -10.69 -2.20
CA ALA A 179 11.75 -10.57 -0.79
C ALA A 179 10.35 -11.12 -0.52
N PRO A 180 10.02 -11.53 0.72
CA PRO A 180 8.70 -12.08 1.03
C PRO A 180 7.53 -11.15 0.71
N LEU A 181 7.71 -9.82 0.79
CA LEU A 181 6.70 -8.80 0.48
C LEU A 181 5.30 -9.11 1.06
N VAL A 182 5.26 -9.50 2.34
CA VAL A 182 4.05 -9.96 3.04
C VAL A 182 3.12 -8.79 3.36
N SER A 183 2.22 -8.49 2.41
CA SER A 183 1.07 -7.60 2.62
C SER A 183 0.03 -8.22 3.55
N GLY A 184 -1.07 -7.51 3.79
CA GLY A 184 -2.27 -8.02 4.45
C GLY A 184 -3.49 -7.33 3.88
N LEU A 185 -3.54 -7.26 2.54
CA LEU A 185 -4.61 -6.58 1.81
C LEU A 185 -5.98 -7.18 2.19
N HIS A 186 -6.92 -6.31 2.50
CA HIS A 186 -8.34 -6.66 2.50
C HIS A 186 -9.08 -5.70 1.61
N GLY A 187 -10.10 -6.20 0.93
CA GLY A 187 -10.94 -5.38 0.10
C GLY A 187 -12.34 -5.96 -0.08
N ILE A 188 -13.23 -5.09 -0.50
CA ILE A 188 -14.61 -5.39 -0.84
C ILE A 188 -14.95 -4.69 -2.14
N GLU A 189 -15.66 -5.39 -3.02
CA GLU A 189 -16.08 -4.95 -4.34
C GLU A 189 -17.60 -5.06 -4.43
N ARG A 190 -18.22 -4.02 -4.98
CA ARG A 190 -19.65 -4.04 -5.30
C ARG A 190 -19.87 -4.91 -6.52
N VAL A 191 -20.77 -5.89 -6.42
CA VAL A 191 -21.14 -6.78 -7.53
C VAL A 191 -22.67 -6.79 -7.71
N PRO A 192 -23.21 -7.22 -8.85
CA PRO A 192 -24.64 -7.42 -9.00
C PRO A 192 -25.19 -8.29 -7.86
N GLY A 193 -26.18 -7.77 -7.13
CA GLY A 193 -26.82 -8.49 -6.02
C GLY A 193 -26.11 -8.42 -4.66
N GLY A 194 -24.94 -7.76 -4.53
CA GLY A 194 -24.29 -7.64 -3.22
C GLY A 194 -22.83 -7.18 -3.25
N TRP A 195 -22.01 -7.88 -2.46
CA TRP A 195 -20.60 -7.59 -2.26
C TRP A 195 -19.76 -8.85 -2.44
N ARG A 196 -18.58 -8.69 -3.04
CA ARG A 196 -17.51 -9.69 -3.04
C ARG A 196 -16.41 -9.18 -2.14
N GLY A 197 -15.99 -9.97 -1.16
CA GLY A 197 -14.79 -9.65 -0.37
C GLY A 197 -13.57 -10.37 -0.90
N GLY A 198 -12.39 -9.82 -0.59
CA GLY A 198 -11.12 -10.48 -0.82
C GLY A 198 -10.18 -10.29 0.35
N ALA A 199 -9.41 -11.35 0.66
CA ALA A 199 -8.39 -11.36 1.69
C ALA A 199 -7.07 -11.88 1.14
N ASP A 200 -5.99 -11.28 1.59
CA ASP A 200 -4.65 -11.60 1.16
C ASP A 200 -4.21 -12.98 1.66
N PRO A 201 -3.90 -13.95 0.78
CA PRO A 201 -3.50 -15.29 1.20
C PRO A 201 -2.12 -15.31 1.89
N ARG A 202 -1.38 -14.20 1.86
CA ARG A 202 -0.08 -14.06 2.52
C ARG A 202 -0.19 -13.92 4.05
N ARG A 203 -1.41 -13.76 4.58
CA ARG A 203 -1.71 -13.73 6.02
C ARG A 203 -2.99 -14.53 6.30
N GLU A 204 -3.26 -14.74 7.58
CA GLU A 204 -4.44 -15.43 8.13
C GLU A 204 -5.76 -14.63 7.96
N GLY A 205 -5.89 -13.81 6.91
CA GLY A 205 -7.07 -12.98 6.65
C GLY A 205 -8.30 -13.82 6.25
N THR A 206 -9.50 -13.33 6.55
CA THR A 206 -10.75 -14.03 6.19
C THR A 206 -11.79 -13.06 5.62
N VAL A 207 -12.67 -13.59 4.77
CA VAL A 207 -13.83 -12.89 4.22
C VAL A 207 -15.07 -13.59 4.76
N LEU A 208 -15.94 -12.84 5.44
CA LEU A 208 -17.20 -13.33 5.95
C LEU A 208 -18.34 -12.43 5.49
N GLY A 209 -19.39 -13.04 4.94
CA GLY A 209 -20.56 -12.33 4.42
C GLY A 209 -21.63 -13.32 3.95
N ARG A 210 -22.86 -12.86 3.83
CA ARG A 210 -24.00 -13.61 3.27
C ARG A 210 -24.58 -12.83 2.11
#